data_AF-A0A2S1LXE8-F1
#
_entry.id   AF-A0A2S1LXE8-F1
#
_cell.length_a   1.000
_cell.length_b   1.000
_cell.length_c   1.000
_cell.angle_alpha   90.00
_cell.angle_beta   90.00
_cell.angle_gamma   90.00
#
_symmetry.space_group_name_H-M   'P 1'
#
loop_
_entity.id
_entity.type
_entity.pdbx_description
1 polymer ?
#
loop_
_entity_poly.entity_id
_entity_poly.type
_entity_poly.pdbx_seq_one_letter_code
_entity_poly.pdbx_strand_id
1 'polypeptide(L)'
;MLQSHVFVKKCKKHISQDESLMNTLKKIESVFYDVLKIFNKKSLEYVFNYYYENFDFDEGIYVFVDRFVPIINFLSLESLDYGFSLDEKKLILEVFDSSAQTFESNKLSELGSAIVSLGILD
;
A
#
# COMPACT_ATOMS: atom_id res chain seq x y z
N MET A 1 -11.10 26.10 15.49
CA MET A 1 -10.53 25.15 14.51
C MET A 1 -10.20 23.86 15.24
N LEU A 2 -10.66 22.70 14.74
CA LEU A 2 -10.28 21.39 15.29
C LEU A 2 -8.74 21.24 15.30
N GLN A 3 -8.18 20.64 16.35
CA GLN A 3 -6.73 20.43 16.49
C GLN A 3 -6.11 19.72 15.27
N SER A 4 -6.86 18.86 14.60
CA SER A 4 -6.49 18.21 13.34
C SER A 4 -6.17 19.21 12.22
N HIS A 5 -6.94 20.29 12.08
CA HIS A 5 -6.68 21.31 11.06
C HIS A 5 -5.38 22.08 11.34
N VAL A 6 -5.09 22.35 12.60
CA VAL A 6 -3.85 23.05 13.01
C VAL A 6 -2.64 22.17 12.74
N PHE A 7 -2.74 20.87 13.07
CA PHE A 7 -1.70 19.89 12.78
C PHE A 7 -1.42 19.76 11.28
N VAL A 8 -2.47 19.55 10.47
CA VAL A 8 -2.35 19.45 9.00
C VAL A 8 -1.70 20.71 8.42
N LYS A 9 -2.07 21.90 8.92
CA LYS A 9 -1.49 23.17 8.45
C LYS A 9 0.00 23.29 8.78
N LYS A 10 0.44 22.78 9.95
CA LYS A 10 1.86 22.72 10.33
C LYS A 10 2.64 21.73 9.46
N CYS A 11 2.10 20.53 9.24
CA CYS A 11 2.73 19.53 8.36
C CYS A 11 2.88 20.06 6.94
N LYS A 12 1.80 20.62 6.35
CA LYS A 12 1.85 21.22 5.01
C LYS A 12 2.91 22.30 4.89
N LYS A 13 3.05 23.15 5.92
CA LYS A 13 4.07 24.20 5.94
C LYS A 13 5.48 23.60 5.94
N HIS A 14 5.76 22.62 6.79
CA HIS A 14 7.08 21.97 6.84
C HIS A 14 7.42 21.21 5.56
N ILE A 15 6.47 20.45 5.04
CA ILE A 15 6.61 19.71 3.79
C ILE A 15 6.92 20.67 2.63
N SER A 16 6.18 21.78 2.51
CA SER A 16 6.34 22.75 1.42
C SER A 16 7.68 23.48 1.39
N GLN A 17 8.44 23.43 2.50
CA GLN A 17 9.75 24.06 2.61
C GLN A 17 10.89 23.13 2.14
N ASP A 18 10.60 21.85 1.91
CA ASP A 18 11.57 20.85 1.48
C ASP A 18 11.18 20.31 0.11
N GLU A 19 11.94 20.71 -0.91
CA GLU A 19 11.70 20.37 -2.31
C GLU A 19 11.88 18.87 -2.59
N SER A 20 12.79 18.20 -1.87
CA SER A 20 12.98 16.74 -1.95
C SER A 20 11.78 16.01 -1.39
N LEU A 21 11.28 16.47 -0.25
CA LEU A 21 10.13 15.89 0.45
C LEU A 21 8.83 16.11 -0.34
N MET A 22 8.66 17.28 -0.96
CA MET A 22 7.56 17.55 -1.90
C MET A 22 7.57 16.65 -3.13
N ASN A 23 8.75 16.43 -3.74
CA ASN A 23 8.86 15.56 -4.91
C ASN A 23 8.60 14.10 -4.55
N THR A 24 9.06 13.66 -3.38
CA THR A 24 8.78 12.32 -2.85
C THR A 24 7.29 12.13 -2.61
N LEU A 25 6.61 13.10 -2.00
CA LEU A 25 5.17 13.05 -1.77
C LEU A 25 4.36 13.02 -3.06
N LYS A 26 4.72 13.82 -4.08
CA LYS A 26 4.05 13.74 -5.38
C LYS A 26 4.20 12.37 -6.04
N LYS A 27 5.36 11.74 -5.87
CA LYS A 27 5.62 10.39 -6.37
C LYS A 27 4.77 9.36 -5.64
N ILE A 28 4.74 9.41 -4.31
CA ILE A 28 3.89 8.55 -3.47
C ILE A 28 2.42 8.77 -3.83
N GLU A 29 1.98 10.02 -3.98
CA GLU A 29 0.61 10.39 -4.33
C GLU A 29 0.21 9.82 -5.69
N SER A 30 1.07 9.91 -6.71
CA SER A 30 0.83 9.30 -8.02
C SER A 30 0.67 7.78 -7.92
N VAL A 31 1.57 7.10 -7.23
CA VAL A 31 1.51 5.63 -7.03
C VAL A 31 0.24 5.26 -6.26
N PHE A 32 -0.07 5.99 -5.18
CA PHE A 32 -1.28 5.77 -4.39
C PHE A 32 -2.55 5.97 -5.21
N TYR A 33 -2.62 7.00 -6.06
CA TYR A 33 -3.79 7.25 -6.89
C TYR A 33 -4.02 6.18 -7.95
N ASP A 34 -2.95 5.65 -8.54
CA ASP A 34 -3.08 4.57 -9.52
C ASP A 34 -3.49 3.26 -8.84
N VAL A 35 -2.98 2.99 -7.64
CA VAL A 35 -3.40 1.86 -6.78
C VAL A 35 -4.87 2.01 -6.35
N LEU A 36 -5.28 3.21 -5.93
CA LEU A 36 -6.66 3.54 -5.52
C LEU A 36 -7.69 3.36 -6.64
N LYS A 37 -7.29 3.43 -7.91
CA LYS A 37 -8.17 3.14 -9.05
C LYS A 37 -8.39 1.64 -9.25
N ILE A 38 -7.45 0.81 -8.79
CA ILE A 38 -7.43 -0.63 -9.04
C ILE A 38 -8.12 -1.35 -7.90
N PHE A 39 -7.84 -0.97 -6.65
CA PHE A 39 -8.37 -1.64 -5.46
C PHE A 39 -9.55 -0.90 -4.84
N ASN A 40 -10.52 -1.67 -4.33
CA ASN A 40 -11.60 -1.08 -3.56
C ASN A 40 -11.09 -0.52 -2.22
N LYS A 41 -11.79 0.50 -1.70
CA LYS A 41 -11.42 1.20 -0.46
C LYS A 41 -11.20 0.23 0.71
N LYS A 42 -12.03 -0.81 0.83
CA LYS A 42 -11.97 -1.77 1.93
C LYS A 42 -10.66 -2.55 1.92
N SER A 43 -10.20 -2.97 0.74
CA SER A 43 -8.93 -3.70 0.55
C SER A 43 -7.74 -2.83 0.96
N LEU A 44 -7.77 -1.55 0.59
CA LEU A 44 -6.68 -0.62 0.92
C LEU A 44 -6.65 -0.24 2.41
N GLU A 45 -7.82 -0.03 3.02
CA GLU A 45 -7.91 0.13 4.47
C GLU A 45 -7.38 -1.10 5.20
N TYR A 46 -7.68 -2.30 4.69
CA TYR A 46 -7.23 -3.55 5.28
C TYR A 46 -5.71 -3.72 5.23
N VAL A 47 -5.09 -3.46 4.07
CA VAL A 47 -3.62 -3.46 3.92
C VAL A 47 -2.98 -2.41 4.82
N PHE A 48 -3.49 -1.18 4.80
CA PHE A 48 -2.94 -0.11 5.63
C PHE A 48 -3.00 -0.43 7.12
N ASN A 49 -4.14 -0.94 7.61
CA ASN A 49 -4.31 -1.31 9.01
C ASN A 49 -3.33 -2.40 9.44
N TYR A 50 -3.13 -3.43 8.60
CA TYR A 50 -2.15 -4.48 8.90
C TYR A 50 -0.75 -3.89 9.15
N TYR A 51 -0.23 -3.07 8.23
CA TYR A 51 1.11 -2.50 8.41
C TYR A 51 1.15 -1.49 9.56
N TYR A 52 0.09 -0.72 9.78
CA TYR A 52 0.03 0.26 10.87
C TYR A 52 0.01 -0.40 12.25
N GLU A 53 -0.77 -1.48 12.42
CA GLU A 53 -0.86 -2.22 13.69
C GLU A 53 0.43 -2.97 14.03
N ASN A 54 1.22 -3.34 13.01
CA ASN A 54 2.51 -4.02 13.17
C ASN A 54 3.71 -3.07 13.05
N PHE A 55 3.48 -1.75 13.02
CA PHE A 55 4.54 -0.77 12.88
C PHE A 55 5.10 -0.34 14.25
N ASP A 56 6.42 -0.45 14.40
CA ASP A 56 7.13 0.15 15.51
C ASP A 56 7.44 1.63 15.19
N PHE A 57 6.77 2.53 15.90
CA PHE A 57 6.95 3.97 15.71
C PHE A 57 8.37 4.45 16.03
N ASP A 58 9.13 3.69 16.81
CA ASP A 58 10.53 3.99 17.13
C ASP A 58 11.46 3.71 15.93
N GLU A 59 11.05 2.86 14.98
CA GLU A 59 11.79 2.60 13.74
C GLU A 59 11.66 3.74 12.70
N GLY A 60 10.67 4.62 12.89
CA GLY A 60 10.47 5.81 12.06
C GLY A 60 9.80 5.54 10.70
N ILE A 61 9.22 6.60 10.13
CA ILE A 61 8.29 6.50 8.99
C ILE A 61 8.90 5.91 7.71
N TYR A 62 10.21 6.00 7.53
CA TYR A 62 10.87 5.42 6.36
C TYR A 62 10.80 3.89 6.37
N VAL A 63 10.93 3.26 7.54
CA VAL A 63 10.81 1.81 7.69
C VAL A 63 9.37 1.34 7.42
N PHE A 64 8.37 2.14 7.81
CA PHE A 64 6.97 1.90 7.43
C PHE A 64 6.82 1.89 5.91
N VAL A 65 7.33 2.92 5.24
CA VAL A 65 7.23 3.06 3.78
C VAL A 65 7.96 1.90 3.08
N ASP A 66 9.16 1.53 3.54
CA ASP A 66 9.94 0.44 2.96
C ASP A 66 9.24 -0.93 3.05
N ARG A 67 8.45 -1.17 4.10
CA ARG A 67 7.64 -2.40 4.24
C ARG A 67 6.30 -2.32 3.50
N PHE A 68 5.71 -1.14 3.41
CA PHE A 68 4.41 -0.93 2.78
C PHE A 68 4.49 -0.89 1.25
N VAL A 69 5.54 -0.31 0.67
CA VAL A 69 5.68 -0.18 -0.79
C VAL A 69 5.72 -1.54 -1.52
N PRO A 70 6.45 -2.57 -1.05
CA PRO A 70 6.49 -3.88 -1.71
C PRO A 70 5.11 -4.51 -1.90
N ILE A 71 4.23 -4.49 -0.90
CA ILE A 71 2.88 -5.07 -1.06
C ILE A 71 2.06 -4.29 -2.08
N ILE A 72 2.20 -2.96 -2.12
CA ILE A 72 1.48 -2.10 -3.06
C ILE A 72 1.96 -2.33 -4.49
N ASN A 73 3.27 -2.46 -4.69
CA ASN A 73 3.84 -2.76 -6.00
C ASN A 73 3.41 -4.16 -6.47
N PHE A 74 3.39 -5.15 -5.57
CA PHE A 74 2.92 -6.51 -5.89
C PHE A 74 1.46 -6.51 -6.33
N LEU A 75 0.62 -5.82 -5.57
CA LEU A 75 -0.80 -5.64 -5.87
C LEU A 75 -1.02 -4.87 -7.18
N SER A 76 -0.07 -4.02 -7.58
CA SER A 76 -0.05 -3.35 -8.88
C SER A 76 0.53 -4.20 -10.01
N LEU A 77 0.75 -5.50 -9.76
CA LEU A 77 1.31 -6.48 -10.70
C LEU A 77 2.74 -6.17 -11.14
N GLU A 78 3.49 -5.38 -10.37
CA GLU A 78 4.91 -5.17 -10.60
C GLU A 78 5.71 -6.39 -10.14
N SER A 79 6.73 -6.77 -10.92
CA SER A 79 7.67 -7.82 -10.52
C SER A 79 8.57 -7.31 -9.40
N LEU A 80 8.69 -8.09 -8.32
CA LEU A 80 9.44 -7.71 -7.13
C LEU A 80 10.34 -8.83 -6.64
N ASP A 81 11.54 -8.45 -6.22
CA ASP A 81 12.45 -9.29 -5.44
C ASP A 81 12.20 -9.04 -3.94
N TYR A 82 10.99 -9.37 -3.48
CA TYR A 82 10.59 -9.22 -2.08
C TYR A 82 10.01 -10.53 -1.54
N GLY A 83 10.61 -11.05 -0.46
CA GLY A 83 10.16 -12.27 0.20
C GLY A 83 9.05 -11.98 1.20
N PHE A 84 7.79 -12.04 0.75
CA PHE A 84 6.63 -11.86 1.63
C PHE A 84 6.60 -12.92 2.75
N SER A 85 6.41 -12.45 3.98
CA SER A 85 6.18 -13.28 5.16
C SER A 85 4.85 -14.02 5.09
N LEU A 86 4.66 -15.01 5.96
CA LEU A 86 3.45 -15.85 5.96
C LEU A 86 2.18 -15.04 6.25
N ASP A 87 2.27 -14.01 7.09
CA ASP A 87 1.12 -13.15 7.40
C ASP A 87 0.83 -12.15 6.28
N GLU A 88 1.85 -11.61 5.62
CA GLU A 88 1.67 -10.81 4.40
C GLU A 88 1.04 -11.63 3.27
N LYS A 89 1.41 -12.91 3.13
CA LYS A 89 0.78 -13.83 2.16
C LYS A 89 -0.71 -14.05 2.44
N LYS A 90 -1.11 -14.16 3.72
CA LYS A 90 -2.54 -14.24 4.10
C LYS A 90 -3.27 -12.93 3.78
N LEU A 91 -2.64 -11.79 4.07
CA LEU A 91 -3.18 -10.48 3.75
C LEU A 91 -3.44 -10.34 2.24
N ILE A 92 -2.50 -10.78 1.40
CA ILE A 92 -2.65 -10.79 -0.06
C ILE A 92 -3.88 -11.62 -0.50
N LEU A 93 -4.09 -12.79 0.10
CA LEU A 93 -5.27 -13.63 -0.19
C LEU A 93 -6.59 -12.95 0.20
N GLU A 94 -6.63 -12.28 1.36
CA GLU A 94 -7.81 -11.57 1.83
C GLU A 94 -8.12 -10.34 0.94
N VAL A 95 -7.09 -9.66 0.46
CA VAL A 95 -7.21 -8.60 -0.55
C VAL A 95 -7.75 -9.15 -1.87
N PHE A 96 -7.23 -10.30 -2.33
CA PHE A 96 -7.72 -10.96 -3.54
C PHE A 96 -9.19 -11.33 -3.44
N ASP A 97 -9.59 -12.01 -2.37
CA ASP A 97 -10.97 -12.46 -2.15
C ASP A 97 -11.94 -11.27 -2.04
N SER A 98 -11.56 -10.24 -1.28
CA SER A 98 -12.37 -9.02 -1.16
C SER A 98 -12.41 -8.16 -2.43
N SER A 99 -11.45 -8.36 -3.34
CA SER A 99 -11.36 -7.68 -4.63
C SER A 99 -12.07 -8.42 -5.77
N ALA A 100 -12.41 -9.70 -5.57
CA ALA A 100 -13.01 -10.58 -6.58
C ALA A 100 -14.31 -10.04 -7.20
N GLN A 101 -15.07 -9.25 -6.46
CA GLN A 101 -16.32 -8.64 -6.93
C GLN A 101 -16.13 -7.28 -7.61
N THR A 102 -14.94 -6.69 -7.52
CA THR A 102 -14.65 -5.33 -8.00
C THR A 102 -13.66 -5.26 -9.15
N PHE A 103 -12.85 -6.30 -9.36
CA PHE A 103 -11.86 -6.34 -10.43
C PHE A 103 -12.48 -6.80 -11.76
N GLU A 104 -11.96 -6.26 -12.86
CA GLU A 104 -12.19 -6.85 -14.18
C GLU A 104 -11.55 -8.25 -14.25
N SER A 105 -12.21 -9.18 -14.93
CA SER A 105 -11.81 -10.61 -14.96
C SER A 105 -10.36 -10.86 -15.42
N ASN A 106 -9.84 -10.04 -16.34
CA ASN A 106 -8.45 -10.08 -16.80
C ASN A 106 -7.47 -9.72 -15.68
N LYS A 107 -7.73 -8.63 -14.94
CA LYS A 107 -6.88 -8.19 -13.82
C LYS A 107 -6.95 -9.17 -12.65
N LEU A 108 -8.12 -9.77 -12.42
CA LEU A 108 -8.28 -10.84 -11.44
C LEU A 108 -7.44 -12.07 -11.80
N SER A 109 -7.43 -12.45 -13.08
CA SER A 109 -6.61 -13.57 -13.58
C SER A 109 -5.12 -13.29 -13.47
N GLU A 110 -4.68 -12.07 -13.74
CA GLU A 110 -3.28 -11.66 -13.58
C GLU A 110 -2.85 -11.69 -12.12
N LEU A 111 -3.67 -11.15 -11.20
CA LEU A 111 -3.42 -11.20 -9.77
C LEU A 111 -3.40 -12.64 -9.25
N GLY A 112 -4.32 -13.49 -9.69
CA GLY A 112 -4.33 -14.92 -9.36
C GLY A 112 -3.05 -15.63 -9.82
N SER A 113 -2.57 -15.32 -11.03
CA SER A 113 -1.32 -15.87 -11.56
C SER A 113 -0.09 -15.41 -10.75
N ALA A 114 -0.08 -14.15 -10.29
CA ALA A 114 0.96 -13.61 -9.42
C ALA A 114 0.96 -14.28 -8.03
N ILE A 115 -0.23 -14.56 -7.47
CA ILE A 115 -0.39 -15.28 -6.18
C ILE A 115 0.14 -16.71 -6.27
N VAL A 116 -0.17 -17.44 -7.34
CA VAL A 116 0.39 -18.78 -7.60
C VAL A 116 1.91 -18.72 -7.72
N SER A 117 2.44 -17.72 -8.44
CA SER A 117 3.90 -17.54 -8.61
C SER A 117 4.63 -17.25 -7.30
N LEU A 118 3.97 -16.65 -6.31
CA LEU A 118 4.51 -16.45 -4.95
C LEU A 118 4.48 -17.72 -4.07
N GLY A 119 3.98 -18.84 -4.59
CA GLY A 119 3.77 -20.08 -3.83
C GLY A 119 2.83 -19.88 -2.64
N ILE A 120 1.81 -19.03 -2.82
CA ILE A 120 0.77 -18.79 -1.81
C ILE A 120 -0.35 -19.83 -1.94
N LEU A 121 -0.68 -20.21 -3.18
CA LEU A 121 -1.63 -21.26 -3.52
C LEU A 121 -0.90 -22.25 -4.43
N ASP A 122 -0.88 -23.53 -4.04
CA ASP A 122 -0.41 -24.64 -4.88
C ASP A 122 -1.45 -25.02 -5.95
#